data_AF-H0TX90-F1
#
_entry.id   AF-H0TX90-F1
#
_cell.length_a   1.000
_cell.length_b   1.000
_cell.length_c   1.000
_cell.angle_alpha   90.00
_cell.angle_beta   90.00
_cell.angle_gamma   90.00
#
_symmetry.space_group_name_H-M   'P 1'
#
loop_
_entity.id
_entity.type
_entity.pdbx_description
1 polymer ?
#
loop_
_entity_poly.entity_id
_entity_poly.type
_entity_poly.pdbx_seq_one_letter_code
_entity_poly.pdbx_strand_id
1 'polypeptide(L)'
;MHMPRFYFDLYFDRYVVLDPGGMPFEHNAGAQVAALQMARDLAIIHSELRNGRGWIRVRDEKRHEIQRFPIDVDPGSAWLMATREPTARVTSRSRSSHEEDPSNRQF
;
A
#
# COMPACT_ATOMS: atom_id res chain seq x y z
N MET A 1 -19.78 -21.72 14.92
CA MET A 1 -18.66 -21.15 14.14
C MET A 1 -18.55 -19.69 14.54
N HIS A 2 -17.38 -19.24 15.01
CA HIS A 2 -17.15 -17.81 15.29
C HIS A 2 -16.65 -17.16 13.99
N MET A 3 -17.35 -16.14 13.50
CA MET A 3 -16.88 -15.35 12.36
C MET A 3 -16.04 -14.18 12.87
N PRO A 4 -14.74 -14.10 12.53
CA PRO A 4 -13.90 -13.01 12.98
C PRO A 4 -14.43 -11.66 12.46
N ARG A 5 -14.40 -10.65 13.32
CA ARG A 5 -14.67 -9.26 12.94
C ARG A 5 -13.41 -8.57 12.43
N PHE A 6 -13.61 -7.76 11.40
CA PHE A 6 -12.58 -6.90 10.82
C PHE A 6 -13.03 -5.45 10.90
N TYR A 7 -12.10 -4.56 11.18
CA TYR A 7 -12.34 -3.13 11.31
C TYR A 7 -11.70 -2.38 10.15
N PHE A 8 -12.42 -1.40 9.62
CA PHE A 8 -12.02 -0.65 8.43
C PHE A 8 -11.85 0.82 8.76
N ASP A 9 -10.64 1.22 9.18
CA ASP A 9 -10.38 2.61 9.52
C ASP A 9 -10.07 3.41 8.26
N LEU A 10 -10.63 4.61 8.15
CA LEU A 10 -10.29 5.58 7.12
C LEU A 10 -9.20 6.52 7.64
N TYR A 11 -8.10 6.61 6.90
CA TYR A 11 -7.08 7.62 7.11
C TYR A 11 -7.14 8.68 6.04
N PHE A 12 -6.98 9.93 6.45
CA PHE A 12 -6.85 11.07 5.55
C PHE A 12 -5.89 12.10 6.14
N ASP A 13 -4.74 12.31 5.47
CA ASP A 13 -3.67 13.20 5.93
C ASP A 13 -3.21 12.85 7.36
N ARG A 14 -3.59 13.65 8.36
CA ARG A 14 -3.29 13.41 9.80
C ARG A 14 -4.48 12.92 10.61
N TYR A 15 -5.64 12.75 9.97
CA TYR A 15 -6.87 12.33 10.62
C TYR A 15 -7.12 10.85 10.40
N VAL A 16 -7.62 10.18 11.44
CA VAL A 16 -8.09 8.81 11.37
C VAL A 16 -9.52 8.75 11.88
N VAL A 17 -10.39 8.14 11.07
CA VAL A 17 -11.74 7.74 11.46
C VAL A 17 -11.68 6.24 11.73
N LEU A 18 -11.77 5.88 13.01
CA LEU A 18 -11.78 4.48 13.42
C LEU A 18 -13.18 3.91 13.20
N ASP A 19 -13.25 2.71 12.62
CA ASP A 19 -14.48 1.95 12.58
C ASP A 19 -14.72 1.31 13.96
N PRO A 20 -15.78 1.68 14.69
CA PRO A 20 -16.09 1.08 15.99
C PRO A 20 -16.91 -0.20 15.86
N GLY A 21 -17.58 -0.42 14.73
CA GLY A 21 -18.56 -1.50 14.56
C GLY A 21 -17.90 -2.80 14.15
N GLY A 22 -16.95 -2.73 13.22
CA GLY A 22 -16.36 -3.89 12.58
C GLY A 22 -17.39 -4.74 11.82
N MET A 23 -16.96 -5.44 10.79
CA MET A 23 -17.80 -6.32 9.99
C MET A 23 -17.33 -7.76 10.07
N PRO A 24 -18.24 -8.74 10.23
CA PRO A 24 -17.89 -10.15 10.25
C PRO A 24 -17.50 -10.63 8.84
N PHE A 25 -16.38 -11.32 8.73
CA PHE A 25 -15.99 -12.03 7.51
C PHE A 25 -15.55 -13.45 7.86
N GLU A 26 -15.68 -14.38 6.91
CA GLU A 26 -15.22 -15.76 7.12
C GLU A 26 -13.69 -15.86 7.24
N HIS A 27 -12.96 -15.02 6.51
CA HIS A 27 -11.50 -15.06 6.41
C HIS A 27 -10.93 -13.70 5.99
N ASN A 28 -9.63 -13.49 6.25
CA ASN A 28 -8.93 -12.22 5.98
C ASN A 28 -9.07 -11.76 4.52
N ALA A 29 -9.05 -12.68 3.55
CA ALA A 29 -9.13 -12.31 2.13
C ALA A 29 -10.48 -11.65 1.79
N GLY A 30 -11.58 -12.10 2.39
CA GLY A 30 -12.89 -11.47 2.23
C GLY A 30 -12.89 -10.02 2.72
N ALA A 31 -12.30 -9.77 3.89
CA ALA A 31 -12.15 -8.42 4.42
C ALA A 31 -11.24 -7.55 3.53
N GLN A 32 -10.15 -8.11 3.00
CA GLN A 32 -9.26 -7.40 2.07
C GLN A 32 -9.97 -6.99 0.77
N VAL A 33 -10.78 -7.88 0.19
CA VAL A 33 -11.59 -7.58 -1.00
C VAL A 33 -12.59 -6.47 -0.71
N ALA A 34 -13.27 -6.52 0.44
CA ALA A 34 -14.19 -5.46 0.85
C ALA A 34 -13.48 -4.11 1.03
N ALA A 35 -12.30 -4.09 1.67
CA ALA A 35 -11.50 -2.89 1.83
C ALA A 35 -11.05 -2.29 0.49
N LEU A 36 -10.63 -3.14 -0.46
CA LEU A 36 -10.27 -2.71 -1.79
C LEU A 36 -11.47 -2.09 -2.52
N GLN A 37 -12.65 -2.70 -2.42
CA GLN A 37 -13.86 -2.15 -3.02
C GLN A 37 -14.24 -0.80 -2.39
N MET A 38 -14.21 -0.70 -1.06
CA MET A 38 -14.45 0.57 -0.35
C MET A 38 -13.47 1.65 -0.78
N ALA A 39 -12.18 1.31 -0.93
CA ALA A 39 -11.18 2.27 -1.40
C ALA A 39 -11.49 2.79 -2.81
N ARG A 40 -12.01 1.94 -3.71
CA ARG A 40 -12.43 2.35 -5.06
C ARG A 40 -13.67 3.24 -5.02
N ASP A 41 -14.67 2.86 -4.24
CA ASP A 41 -15.91 3.62 -4.13
C ASP A 41 -15.63 5.01 -3.54
N LEU A 42 -14.80 5.08 -2.50
CA LEU A 42 -14.33 6.34 -1.93
C LEU A 42 -13.47 7.13 -2.91
N ALA A 43 -12.64 6.47 -3.72
CA ALA A 43 -11.89 7.18 -4.74
C ALA A 43 -12.86 7.86 -5.71
N ILE A 44 -13.94 7.19 -6.15
CA ILE A 44 -14.93 7.77 -7.07
C ILE A 44 -15.64 8.98 -6.44
N ILE A 45 -16.12 8.84 -5.20
CA ILE A 45 -17.00 9.82 -4.55
C ILE A 45 -16.20 10.99 -3.95
N HIS A 46 -15.04 10.72 -3.37
CA HIS A 46 -14.22 11.66 -2.60
C HIS A 46 -12.86 11.88 -3.25
N SER A 47 -12.83 12.77 -4.23
CA SER A 47 -11.60 13.10 -4.98
C SER A 47 -10.46 13.63 -4.10
N GLU A 48 -10.78 14.22 -2.95
CA GLU A 48 -9.85 14.77 -1.97
C GLU A 48 -8.99 13.69 -1.30
N LEU A 49 -9.45 12.44 -1.25
CA LEU A 49 -8.76 11.30 -0.64
C LEU A 49 -7.68 10.69 -1.56
N ARG A 50 -7.67 11.07 -2.84
CA ARG A 50 -6.76 10.52 -3.88
C ARG A 50 -5.33 11.03 -3.74
N ASN A 51 -4.44 10.57 -4.64
CA ASN A 51 -3.06 11.03 -4.75
C ASN A 51 -2.24 10.82 -3.47
N GLY A 52 -2.43 9.66 -2.82
CA GLY A 52 -1.70 9.28 -1.60
C GLY A 52 -2.14 10.00 -0.32
N ARG A 53 -3.26 10.74 -0.36
CA ARG A 53 -3.77 11.45 0.82
C ARG A 53 -4.63 10.57 1.74
N GLY A 54 -5.20 9.50 1.20
CA GLY A 54 -6.09 8.60 1.94
C GLY A 54 -5.78 7.12 1.74
N TRP A 55 -6.07 6.34 2.78
CA TRP A 55 -6.02 4.87 2.74
C TRP A 55 -7.06 4.26 3.68
N ILE A 56 -7.55 3.07 3.31
CA ILE A 56 -8.34 2.21 4.18
C ILE A 56 -7.42 1.23 4.87
N ARG A 57 -7.42 1.22 6.21
CA ARG A 57 -6.69 0.26 7.03
C ARG A 57 -7.63 -0.85 7.51
N VAL A 58 -7.23 -2.10 7.32
CA VAL A 58 -7.94 -3.28 7.82
C VAL A 58 -7.26 -3.78 9.09
N ARG A 59 -8.03 -3.95 10.17
CA ARG A 59 -7.57 -4.56 11.43
C ARG A 59 -8.37 -5.79 11.80
N ASP A 60 -7.74 -6.74 12.49
CA ASP A 60 -8.41 -7.89 13.10
C ASP A 60 -9.06 -7.55 14.47
N GLU A 61 -9.72 -8.53 15.08
CA GLU A 61 -10.31 -8.44 16.43
C GLU A 61 -9.30 -8.11 17.54
N LYS A 62 -8.02 -8.43 17.32
CA LYS A 62 -6.91 -8.10 18.23
C LYS A 62 -6.34 -6.72 17.96
N ARG A 63 -6.96 -5.95 17.06
CA ARG A 63 -6.55 -4.62 16.60
C ARG A 63 -5.21 -4.62 15.86
N HIS A 64 -4.73 -5.76 15.38
CA HIS A 64 -3.57 -5.83 14.53
C HIS A 64 -3.93 -5.40 13.12
N GLU A 65 -3.10 -4.54 12.54
CA GLU A 65 -3.22 -4.17 11.14
C GLU A 65 -2.85 -5.37 10.25
N ILE A 66 -3.79 -5.76 9.40
CA ILE A 66 -3.59 -6.85 8.43
C ILE A 66 -3.06 -6.28 7.12
N GLN A 67 -3.69 -5.20 6.64
CA GLN A 67 -3.38 -4.59 5.36
C GLN A 67 -3.92 -3.15 5.30
N ARG A 68 -3.39 -2.36 4.37
CA ARG A 68 -3.95 -1.07 3.97
C ARG A 68 -4.08 -0.96 2.46
N PHE A 69 -5.07 -0.20 2.00
CA PHE A 69 -5.35 0.05 0.60
C PHE A 69 -5.37 1.55 0.33
N PRO A 70 -4.58 2.06 -0.64
CA PRO A 70 -4.67 3.46 -1.03
C PRO A 70 -6.03 3.74 -1.69
N ILE A 71 -6.56 4.93 -1.45
CA ILE A 71 -7.79 5.40 -2.10
C ILE A 71 -7.35 6.08 -3.40
N ASP A 72 -7.36 5.34 -4.51
CA ASP A 72 -6.99 5.87 -5.82
C ASP A 72 -7.83 5.23 -6.94
N VAL A 73 -7.91 5.92 -8.08
CA VAL A 73 -8.64 5.48 -9.28
C VAL A 73 -7.80 4.47 -10.08
N ASP A 74 -6.47 4.50 -9.93
CA ASP A 74 -5.56 3.55 -10.58
C ASP A 74 -5.20 2.36 -9.67
N PRO A 75 -5.72 1.16 -9.96
CA PRO A 75 -5.37 -0.04 -9.20
C PRO A 75 -3.91 -0.50 -9.38
N GLY A 76 -3.18 -0.01 -10.40
CA GLY A 76 -1.76 -0.30 -10.60
C GLY A 76 -0.86 0.27 -9.50
N SER A 77 -1.27 1.39 -8.92
CA SER A 77 -0.52 2.10 -7.87
C SER A 77 -0.56 1.36 -6.51
N ALA A 78 -1.62 0.61 -6.23
CA ALA A 78 -1.75 -0.17 -4.99
C ALA A 78 -0.72 -1.33 -4.91
N TRP A 79 -0.43 -1.97 -6.05
CA TRP A 79 0.60 -3.02 -6.13
C TRP A 79 2.02 -2.45 -6.05
N LEU A 80 2.26 -1.25 -6.58
CA LEU A 80 3.54 -0.54 -6.49
C LEU A 80 3.87 -0.06 -5.06
N MET A 81 2.86 0.14 -4.21
CA MET A 81 3.08 0.51 -2.80
C MET A 81 3.23 -0.71 -1.88
N ALA A 82 2.61 -1.85 -2.21
CA ALA A 82 2.74 -3.09 -1.46
C ALA A 82 4.12 -3.77 -1.61
N THR A 83 4.87 -3.45 -2.67
CA THR A 83 6.21 -4.00 -2.94
C THR A 83 7.36 -3.13 -2.42
N ARG A 84 7.07 -2.05 -1.68
CA ARG A 84 8.12 -1.24 -1.04
C ARG A 84 8.54 -1.90 0.28
N GLU A 85 9.31 -2.97 0.17
CA GLU A 85 10.07 -3.51 1.29
C GLU A 85 10.98 -2.41 1.89
N PRO A 86 11.24 -2.40 3.22
CA PRO A 86 12.24 -1.52 3.80
C PRO A 86 13.64 -2.06 3.45
N THR A 87 14.12 -1.79 2.23
CA THR A 87 15.50 -2.12 1.88
C THR A 87 16.44 -1.16 2.59
N ALA A 88 16.98 -1.64 3.69
CA ALA A 88 18.07 -1.02 4.42
C ALA A 88 19.23 -0.70 3.47
N ARG A 89 19.56 0.59 3.43
CA ARG A 89 20.89 1.20 3.27
C ARG A 89 22.01 0.23 2.85
N VAL A 90 22.37 0.24 1.57
CA VAL A 90 23.73 -0.11 1.13
C VAL A 90 24.45 1.17 0.70
N THR A 91 25.48 1.46 1.46
CA THR A 91 26.44 2.54 1.36
C THR A 91 27.05 2.66 -0.04
N SER A 92 27.13 3.90 -0.48
CA SER A 92 27.96 4.39 -1.57
C SER A 92 29.43 3.95 -1.44
N ARG A 93 29.99 3.38 -2.50
CA ARG A 93 31.42 3.45 -2.75
C ARG A 93 31.68 3.68 -4.23
N SER A 94 31.90 4.95 -4.55
CA SER A 94 32.52 5.40 -5.79
C SER A 94 33.90 4.75 -5.93
N ARG A 95 34.25 4.27 -7.13
CA ARG A 95 35.64 4.24 -7.59
C ARG A 95 35.68 4.50 -9.09
N SER A 96 36.09 5.72 -9.42
CA SER A 96 36.50 6.16 -10.75
C SER A 96 37.87 5.56 -11.11
N SER A 97 38.01 5.14 -12.37
CA SER A 97 39.22 5.07 -13.21
C SER A 97 38.67 4.70 -14.60
N HIS A 98 38.45 5.59 -15.56
CA HIS A 98 39.44 6.35 -16.34
C HIS A 98 40.69 5.52 -16.63
N GLU A 99 40.68 4.83 -17.78
CA GLU A 99 41.85 4.71 -18.65
C GLU A 99 41.34 4.41 -20.07
N GLU A 100 41.56 5.35 -20.99
CA GLU A 100 41.44 5.16 -22.43
C GLU A 100 42.69 4.41 -22.93
N ASP A 101 42.53 3.41 -23.81
CA ASP A 101 43.48 3.22 -24.91
C ASP A 101 42.78 2.58 -26.14
N PRO A 102 42.85 3.24 -27.32
CA PRO A 102 42.24 2.81 -28.57
C PRO A 102 43.15 1.87 -29.36
N SER A 103 42.92 0.56 -29.29
CA SER A 103 43.54 -0.36 -30.23
C SER A 103 42.75 -1.66 -30.38
N ASN A 104 41.85 -1.72 -31.39
CA ASN A 104 41.98 -2.72 -32.43
C ASN A 104 41.08 -2.41 -33.62
N ARG A 105 41.71 -2.01 -34.70
CA ARG A 105 41.13 -1.83 -36.04
C ARG A 105 40.60 -3.15 -36.57
N GLN A 106 39.50 -3.03 -37.31
CA GLN A 106 39.22 -3.66 -38.60
C GLN A 106 40.26 -4.71 -39.05
N PHE A 107 39.80 -5.95 -39.24
CA PHE A 107 39.85 -6.69 -40.50
C PHE A 107 38.67 -7.66 -40.57
#